data_AF-A0A378Q327-F1
#
_entry.id   AF-A0A378Q327-F1
#
_cell.length_a   1.000
_cell.length_b   1.000
_cell.length_c   1.000
_cell.angle_alpha   90.00
_cell.angle_beta   90.00
_cell.angle_gamma   90.00
#
_symmetry.space_group_name_H-M   'P 1'
#
loop_
_entity.id
_entity.type
_entity.pdbx_description
1 polymer ?
#
loop_
_entity_poly.entity_id
_entity_poly.type
_entity_poly.pdbx_seq_one_letter_code
_entity_poly.pdbx_strand_id
1 'polypeptide(L)'
;MANFHHGITAQELTQGLMPMRNANISVIGLVATSVDADPIMYPADTPVLLTGITKDHLVKAGQRGTLSASLQAIRDIYNPTVVVLRVTDAADVDVLDELLTCQTRLGVTPKILGAPLIDTPAIVHKLVSIAQRRRAFVYASPRRDDGTLITDLAKIAAYRDQFGARELHLIENEWGQPVGAPLPFLGEVLTPVDVGSIYPPMFSAIDPDNSNDYFIAENVANPTIYEYFKVDGIDVRNKISGAYNYGFIADTDIKLVQGRDGFEGEGGYMCVFELENGRVKTYIQGKPNHLIEIKYIPEFSKYKPEVSSQDSTGSVNSDGSIRFYI
;
A
#
# COMPACT_ATOMS: atom_id res chain seq x y z
N MET A 1 53.51 36.06 32.68
CA MET A 1 53.25 34.73 33.27
C MET A 1 51.90 34.81 33.96
N ALA A 2 50.95 33.94 33.63
CA ALA A 2 49.65 33.93 34.29
C ALA A 2 49.83 33.50 35.75
N ASN A 3 49.37 34.33 36.69
CA ASN A 3 49.37 34.00 38.11
C ASN A 3 48.27 32.96 38.37
N PHE A 4 48.65 31.76 38.75
CA PHE A 4 47.72 30.72 39.16
C PHE A 4 47.29 30.98 40.60
N HIS A 5 46.01 31.28 40.81
CA HIS A 5 45.44 31.40 42.15
C HIS A 5 45.14 30.00 42.70
N HIS A 6 45.81 29.62 43.79
CA HIS A 6 45.40 28.49 44.60
C HIS A 6 44.35 28.95 45.62
N GLY A 7 43.11 28.54 45.43
CA GLY A 7 41.99 28.89 46.29
C GLY A 7 40.65 28.71 45.58
N ILE A 8 39.55 28.91 46.31
CA ILE A 8 38.22 28.99 45.70
C ILE A 8 38.04 30.37 45.09
N THR A 9 37.68 30.42 43.81
CA THR A 9 37.25 31.64 43.14
C THR A 9 35.74 31.58 43.01
N ALA A 10 35.04 32.59 43.53
CA ALA A 10 33.61 32.72 43.35
C ALA A 10 33.36 33.73 42.22
N GLN A 11 32.65 33.32 41.18
CA GLN A 11 32.08 34.20 40.17
C GLN A 11 30.57 34.14 40.31
N GLU A 12 29.95 35.28 40.63
CA GLU A 12 28.50 35.37 40.71
C GLU A 12 27.92 35.46 39.30
N LEU A 13 27.46 34.31 38.80
CA LEU A 13 26.77 34.23 37.51
C LEU A 13 25.39 34.90 37.66
N THR A 14 25.24 36.10 37.10
CA THR A 14 23.95 36.81 37.00
C THR A 14 23.04 36.26 35.89
N GLN A 15 23.41 35.12 35.29
CA GLN A 15 22.61 34.45 34.27
C GLN A 15 21.36 33.84 34.93
N GLY A 16 20.21 34.00 34.28
CA GLY A 16 18.96 33.40 34.73
C GLY A 16 19.03 31.86 34.74
N LEU A 17 18.07 31.23 35.40
CA LEU A 17 17.93 29.77 35.40
C LEU A 17 17.93 29.25 33.95
N MET A 18 18.84 28.33 33.62
CA MET A 18 18.80 27.65 32.32
C MET A 18 17.51 26.82 32.26
N PRO A 19 16.58 27.12 31.35
CA PRO A 19 15.32 26.40 31.29
C PRO A 19 15.57 24.98 30.83
N MET A 20 15.18 24.00 31.64
CA MET A 20 15.19 22.60 31.24
C MET A 20 14.04 22.38 30.25
N ARG A 21 14.38 21.91 29.03
CA ARG A 21 13.38 21.57 28.02
C ARG A 21 13.20 20.07 27.97
N ASN A 22 11.96 19.61 27.97
CA ASN A 22 11.67 18.21 27.68
C ASN A 22 12.07 17.91 26.23
N ALA A 23 12.86 16.86 26.04
CA ALA A 23 13.18 16.37 24.71
C ALA A 23 11.93 15.73 24.10
N ASN A 24 11.65 16.05 22.83
CA ASN A 24 10.57 15.39 22.10
C ASN A 24 10.98 13.94 21.80
N ILE A 25 10.25 12.97 22.36
CA ILE A 25 10.49 11.53 22.17
C ILE A 25 9.54 10.88 21.15
N SER A 26 8.54 11.61 20.65
CA SER A 26 7.52 11.08 19.72
C SER A 26 7.80 11.46 18.26
N VAL A 27 9.08 11.55 17.88
CA VAL A 27 9.49 11.80 16.50
C VAL A 27 9.78 10.48 15.79
N ILE A 28 9.05 10.21 14.72
CA ILE A 28 9.23 9.03 13.88
C ILE A 28 10.32 9.32 12.85
N GLY A 29 11.28 8.42 12.70
CA GLY A 29 12.21 8.36 11.58
C GLY A 29 11.73 7.30 10.61
N LEU A 30 11.13 7.73 9.51
CA LEU A 30 10.60 6.87 8.46
C LEU A 30 11.61 6.77 7.32
N VAL A 31 12.11 5.55 7.07
CA VAL A 31 12.92 5.24 5.88
C VAL A 31 12.02 4.63 4.82
N ALA A 32 12.05 5.16 3.60
CA ALA A 32 11.18 4.67 2.54
C ALA A 32 11.79 4.87 1.16
N THR A 33 11.36 4.08 0.18
CA THR A 33 11.69 4.27 -1.24
C THR A 33 10.56 5.00 -1.94
N SER A 34 10.90 5.83 -2.92
CA SER A 34 9.94 6.36 -3.89
C SER A 34 10.67 6.88 -5.12
N VAL A 35 10.31 6.38 -6.30
CA VAL A 35 10.94 6.78 -7.58
C VAL A 35 10.28 8.02 -8.19
N ASP A 36 9.02 8.28 -7.86
CA ASP A 36 8.20 9.37 -8.42
C ASP A 36 7.86 10.45 -7.39
N ALA A 37 8.49 10.42 -6.20
CA ALA A 37 8.40 11.50 -5.24
C ALA A 37 8.96 12.81 -5.81
N ASP A 38 8.32 13.92 -5.44
CA ASP A 38 8.79 15.27 -5.74
C ASP A 38 10.20 15.47 -5.16
N PRO A 39 11.23 15.73 -5.99
CA PRO A 39 12.61 15.80 -5.55
C PRO A 39 12.93 17.05 -4.73
N ILE A 40 12.06 18.06 -4.75
CA ILE A 40 12.19 19.28 -3.93
C ILE A 40 11.66 19.00 -2.53
N MET A 41 10.48 18.37 -2.43
CA MET A 41 9.86 18.05 -1.14
C MET A 41 10.56 16.87 -0.44
N TYR A 42 10.93 15.85 -1.20
CA TYR A 42 11.63 14.67 -0.72
C TYR A 42 12.93 14.47 -1.52
N PRO A 43 13.98 15.26 -1.26
CA PRO A 43 15.26 15.05 -1.91
C PRO A 43 15.81 13.66 -1.59
N ALA A 44 16.51 13.07 -2.55
CA ALA A 44 17.15 11.77 -2.37
C ALA A 44 18.16 11.82 -1.21
N ASP A 45 18.18 10.76 -0.41
CA ASP A 45 19.19 10.48 0.61
C ASP A 45 19.38 11.64 1.61
N THR A 46 18.32 12.43 1.79
CA THR A 46 18.32 13.63 2.63
C THR A 46 17.12 13.60 3.57
N PRO A 47 17.33 13.68 4.89
CA PRO A 47 16.23 13.72 5.85
C PRO A 47 15.41 15.02 5.73
N VAL A 48 14.10 14.90 5.69
CA VAL A 48 13.13 16.01 5.65
C VAL A 48 12.21 15.95 6.85
N LEU A 49 11.99 17.08 7.50
CA LEU A 49 11.06 17.18 8.64
C LEU A 49 9.64 17.51 8.17
N LEU A 50 8.70 16.67 8.59
CA LEU A 50 7.26 16.93 8.51
C LEU A 50 6.74 17.18 9.93
N THR A 51 6.20 18.37 10.20
CA THR A 51 5.53 18.70 11.48
C THR A 51 4.07 18.21 11.54
N GLY A 52 3.74 17.28 10.64
CA GLY A 52 2.42 16.72 10.39
C GLY A 52 2.34 16.23 8.93
N ILE A 53 1.47 15.28 8.65
CA ILE A 53 1.25 14.67 7.35
C ILE A 53 0.02 15.33 6.71
N THR A 54 0.25 16.25 5.77
CA THR A 54 -0.81 16.94 5.03
C THR A 54 -1.18 16.17 3.76
N LYS A 55 -2.29 16.56 3.09
CA LYS A 55 -2.64 15.97 1.79
C LYS A 55 -1.57 16.26 0.72
N ASP A 56 -0.96 17.44 0.75
CA ASP A 56 0.12 17.82 -0.15
C ASP A 56 1.35 16.92 0.02
N HIS A 57 1.70 16.57 1.27
CA HIS A 57 2.80 15.65 1.57
C HIS A 57 2.61 14.27 0.94
N LEU A 58 1.37 13.76 0.90
CA LEU A 58 1.04 12.47 0.30
C LEU A 58 1.07 12.52 -1.23
N VAL A 59 0.52 13.58 -1.82
CA VAL A 59 0.54 13.76 -3.28
C VAL A 59 1.98 13.85 -3.78
N LYS A 60 2.84 14.59 -3.06
CA LYS A 60 4.26 14.75 -3.39
C LYS A 60 5.13 13.54 -3.04
N ALA A 61 4.64 12.59 -2.25
CA ALA A 61 5.37 11.37 -1.93
C ALA A 61 5.45 10.39 -3.13
N GLY A 62 4.66 10.63 -4.18
CA GLY A 62 4.54 9.73 -5.32
C GLY A 62 3.62 8.55 -5.03
N GLN A 63 3.55 7.61 -5.96
CA GLN A 63 2.76 6.38 -5.88
C GLN A 63 3.61 5.12 -6.09
N ARG A 64 4.85 5.27 -6.58
CA ARG A 64 5.75 4.17 -6.91
C ARG A 64 6.84 4.03 -5.85
N GLY A 65 6.52 3.29 -4.80
CA GLY A 65 7.42 2.99 -3.69
C GLY A 65 6.65 2.80 -2.38
N THR A 66 7.35 2.85 -1.26
CA THR A 66 6.78 2.61 0.07
C THR A 66 6.42 3.88 0.82
N LEU A 67 6.90 5.05 0.37
CA LEU A 67 6.79 6.32 1.09
C LEU A 67 5.33 6.77 1.29
N SER A 68 4.55 6.83 0.21
CA SER A 68 3.18 7.33 0.24
C SER A 68 2.27 6.46 1.09
N ALA A 69 2.34 5.14 0.91
CA ALA A 69 1.59 4.17 1.70
C ALA A 69 1.94 4.26 3.20
N SER A 70 3.24 4.37 3.52
CA SER A 70 3.68 4.49 4.92
C SER A 70 3.19 5.78 5.58
N LEU A 71 3.28 6.91 4.88
CA LEU A 71 2.77 8.19 5.39
C LEU A 71 1.25 8.18 5.55
N GLN A 72 0.53 7.55 4.62
CA GLN A 72 -0.93 7.39 4.70
C GLN A 72 -1.31 6.54 5.92
N ALA A 73 -0.67 5.38 6.10
CA ALA A 73 -0.94 4.48 7.22
C ALA A 73 -0.68 5.15 8.58
N ILE A 74 0.40 5.92 8.71
CA ILE A 74 0.67 6.70 9.93
C ILE A 74 -0.45 7.73 10.13
N ARG A 75 -0.79 8.49 9.07
CA ARG A 75 -1.79 9.55 9.11
C ARG A 75 -3.18 9.06 9.51
N ASP A 76 -3.58 7.88 9.06
CA ASP A 76 -4.89 7.30 9.34
C ASP A 76 -5.07 6.96 10.83
N ILE A 77 -3.98 6.69 11.54
CA ILE A 77 -3.99 6.47 12.98
C ILE A 77 -3.87 7.82 13.72
N TYR A 78 -2.86 8.62 13.36
CA TYR A 78 -2.57 9.88 14.03
C TYR A 78 -1.73 10.81 13.15
N ASN A 79 -1.62 12.09 13.52
CA ASN A 79 -0.83 13.08 12.80
C ASN A 79 0.45 13.52 13.57
N PRO A 80 1.51 12.69 13.65
CA PRO A 80 2.72 12.99 14.41
C PRO A 80 3.74 13.83 13.60
N THR A 81 4.81 14.22 14.29
CA THR A 81 6.04 14.73 13.64
C THR A 81 6.85 13.56 13.09
N VAL A 82 7.20 13.62 11.80
CA VAL A 82 7.91 12.56 11.08
C VAL A 82 9.13 13.16 10.38
N VAL A 83 10.28 12.53 10.55
CA VAL A 83 11.46 12.73 9.73
C VAL A 83 11.44 11.66 8.64
N VAL A 84 11.33 12.09 7.39
CA VAL A 84 11.34 11.20 6.22
C VAL A 84 12.73 11.16 5.63
N LEU A 85 13.29 9.96 5.48
CA LEU A 85 14.49 9.71 4.69
C LEU A 85 14.07 8.89 3.46
N ARG A 86 14.02 9.55 2.30
CA ARG A 86 13.81 8.86 1.03
C ARG A 86 15.14 8.28 0.56
N VAL A 87 15.23 6.95 0.47
CA VAL A 87 16.42 6.26 -0.04
C VAL A 87 16.24 5.94 -1.53
N THR A 88 17.30 6.13 -2.30
CA THR A 88 17.32 5.81 -3.73
C THR A 88 17.48 4.31 -3.98
N ASP A 89 18.33 3.66 -3.20
CA ASP A 89 18.53 2.22 -3.19
C ASP A 89 18.41 1.68 -1.75
N ALA A 90 17.53 0.70 -1.53
CA ALA A 90 17.35 0.08 -0.23
C ALA A 90 18.50 -0.91 0.10
N ALA A 91 19.30 -1.34 -0.88
CA ALA A 91 20.47 -2.17 -0.65
C ALA A 91 21.64 -1.37 -0.05
N ASP A 92 21.70 -0.06 -0.28
CA ASP A 92 22.71 0.83 0.30
C ASP A 92 22.33 1.25 1.73
N VAL A 93 22.69 0.40 2.69
CA VAL A 93 22.43 0.63 4.11
C VAL A 93 23.21 1.80 4.69
N ASP A 94 24.29 2.27 4.05
CA ASP A 94 25.11 3.35 4.62
C ASP A 94 24.43 4.70 4.54
N VAL A 95 23.52 4.90 3.58
CA VAL A 95 22.65 6.08 3.48
C VAL A 95 21.86 6.32 4.76
N LEU A 96 21.49 5.27 5.51
CA LEU A 96 20.71 5.40 6.75
C LEU A 96 21.47 6.18 7.85
N ASP A 97 22.80 6.30 7.76
CA ASP A 97 23.57 7.12 8.71
C ASP A 97 23.18 8.60 8.67
N GLU A 98 22.50 9.07 7.61
CA GLU A 98 21.93 10.42 7.55
C GLU A 98 20.88 10.67 8.65
N LEU A 99 20.26 9.63 9.22
CA LEU A 99 19.39 9.79 10.39
C LEU A 99 20.14 10.33 11.62
N LEU A 100 21.48 10.21 11.65
CA LEU A 100 22.32 10.78 12.69
C LEU A 100 22.53 12.28 12.49
N THR A 101 22.29 12.84 11.30
CA THR A 101 22.47 14.28 11.03
C THR A 101 21.20 15.09 11.35
N CYS A 102 20.06 14.43 11.63
CA CYS A 102 18.78 15.11 11.87
C CYS A 102 18.82 16.16 13.00
N GLN A 103 19.55 15.93 14.08
CA GLN A 103 19.59 16.89 15.19
C GLN A 103 20.24 18.22 14.78
N THR A 104 21.32 18.17 13.99
CA THR A 104 22.03 19.37 13.54
C THR A 104 21.33 20.04 12.37
N ARG A 105 20.68 19.26 11.49
CA ARG A 105 19.98 19.78 10.30
C ARG A 105 18.56 20.27 10.57
N LEU A 106 17.80 19.51 11.35
CA LEU A 106 16.35 19.68 11.53
C LEU A 106 15.97 20.07 12.97
N GLY A 107 16.93 20.08 13.90
CA GLY A 107 16.68 20.38 15.32
C GLY A 107 15.96 19.29 16.11
N VAL A 108 15.65 18.15 15.47
CA VAL A 108 14.94 17.03 16.07
C VAL A 108 15.75 15.73 15.96
N THR A 109 15.58 14.84 16.94
CA THR A 109 16.16 13.50 16.91
C THR A 109 15.04 12.47 16.79
N PRO A 110 14.94 11.70 15.70
CA PRO A 110 13.97 10.61 15.62
C PRO A 110 14.27 9.53 16.66
N LYS A 111 13.24 9.10 17.38
CA LYS A 111 13.31 8.11 18.48
C LYS A 111 12.54 6.83 18.21
N ILE A 112 11.69 6.84 17.19
CA ILE A 112 10.93 5.69 16.70
C ILE A 112 11.38 5.48 15.27
N LEU A 113 12.09 4.40 14.98
CA LEU A 113 12.66 4.14 13.66
C LEU A 113 11.94 2.95 13.00
N GLY A 114 11.75 3.00 11.69
CA GLY A 114 11.25 1.89 10.90
C GLY A 114 11.46 2.11 9.41
N ALA A 115 11.52 1.02 8.65
CA ALA A 115 11.67 1.05 7.20
C ALA A 115 10.58 0.20 6.52
N PRO A 116 9.30 0.61 6.61
CA PRO A 116 8.18 -0.25 6.24
C PRO A 116 8.31 -0.83 4.84
N LEU A 117 8.04 -2.14 4.75
CA LEU A 117 8.07 -2.95 3.54
C LEU A 117 9.46 -3.26 2.97
N ILE A 118 10.50 -2.52 3.40
CA ILE A 118 11.89 -2.71 2.99
C ILE A 118 12.79 -3.12 4.16
N ASP A 119 12.21 -3.62 5.26
CA ASP A 119 12.90 -4.04 6.48
C ASP A 119 13.75 -5.33 6.29
N THR A 120 14.66 -5.37 5.32
CA THR A 120 15.59 -6.50 5.13
C THR A 120 16.51 -6.65 6.34
N PRO A 121 17.10 -7.84 6.58
CA PRO A 121 17.94 -8.06 7.76
C PRO A 121 19.11 -7.06 7.83
N ALA A 122 19.69 -6.71 6.68
CA ALA A 122 20.75 -5.69 6.58
C ALA A 122 20.28 -4.30 7.01
N ILE A 123 19.10 -3.85 6.55
CA ILE A 123 18.51 -2.57 6.96
C ILE A 123 18.22 -2.58 8.46
N VAL A 124 17.63 -3.67 8.98
CA VAL A 124 17.29 -3.78 10.41
C VAL A 124 18.54 -3.71 11.28
N HIS A 125 19.62 -4.43 10.92
CA HIS A 125 20.89 -4.34 11.64
C HIS A 125 21.47 -2.91 11.66
N LYS A 126 21.41 -2.20 10.53
CA LYS A 126 21.87 -0.80 10.46
C LYS A 126 21.00 0.12 11.32
N LEU A 127 19.68 0.00 11.25
CA LEU A 127 18.75 0.77 12.08
C LEU A 127 18.97 0.52 13.56
N VAL A 128 19.26 -0.72 13.97
CA VAL A 128 19.59 -1.08 15.35
C VAL A 128 20.87 -0.38 15.81
N SER A 129 21.91 -0.36 14.99
CA SER A 129 23.15 0.40 15.27
C SER A 129 22.87 1.89 15.48
N ILE A 130 22.05 2.50 14.62
CA ILE A 130 21.64 3.90 14.74
C ILE A 130 20.82 4.11 16.03
N ALA A 131 19.91 3.19 16.33
CA ALA A 131 19.04 3.26 17.49
C ALA A 131 19.81 3.22 18.80
N GLN A 132 20.84 2.36 18.91
CA GLN A 132 21.73 2.31 20.07
C GLN A 132 22.46 3.64 20.29
N ARG A 133 22.97 4.26 19.23
CA ARG A 133 23.65 5.57 19.30
C ARG A 133 22.69 6.68 19.69
N ARG A 134 21.45 6.63 19.21
CA ARG A 134 20.43 7.67 19.42
C ARG A 134 19.53 7.41 20.62
N ARG A 135 19.65 6.29 21.32
CA ARG A 135 18.68 5.83 22.34
C ARG A 135 17.26 5.86 21.78
N ALA A 136 17.09 5.29 20.61
CA ALA A 136 15.82 5.12 19.90
C ALA A 136 15.41 3.65 19.93
N PHE A 137 14.19 3.37 19.47
CA PHE A 137 13.69 2.00 19.25
C PHE A 137 13.41 1.80 17.76
N VAL A 138 13.66 0.59 17.28
CA VAL A 138 13.38 0.13 15.92
C VAL A 138 12.16 -0.77 15.95
N TYR A 139 11.23 -0.51 15.07
CA TYR A 139 10.10 -1.39 14.79
C TYR A 139 10.28 -1.94 13.39
N ALA A 140 10.20 -3.26 13.22
CA ALA A 140 10.44 -3.91 11.94
C ALA A 140 9.58 -5.17 11.81
N SER A 141 9.17 -5.48 10.58
CA SER A 141 8.56 -6.76 10.23
C SER A 141 9.64 -7.80 9.91
N PRO A 142 9.45 -9.09 10.23
CA PRO A 142 10.40 -10.14 9.90
C PRO A 142 10.38 -10.42 8.39
N ARG A 143 11.49 -10.11 7.71
CA ARG A 143 11.66 -10.32 6.25
C ARG A 143 12.90 -11.16 5.97
N ARG A 144 12.89 -11.84 4.83
CA ARG A 144 14.08 -12.50 4.27
C ARG A 144 15.02 -11.48 3.62
N ASP A 145 16.20 -11.94 3.23
CA ASP A 145 17.19 -11.11 2.53
C ASP A 145 16.68 -10.54 1.20
N ASP A 146 15.77 -11.26 0.52
CA ASP A 146 15.11 -10.81 -0.71
C ASP A 146 13.97 -9.79 -0.47
N GLY A 147 13.72 -9.42 0.79
CA GLY A 147 12.64 -8.51 1.18
C GLY A 147 11.28 -9.19 1.37
N THR A 148 11.13 -10.49 1.12
CA THR A 148 9.86 -11.21 1.29
C THR A 148 9.49 -11.31 2.77
N LEU A 149 8.22 -11.04 3.09
CA LEU A 149 7.70 -11.19 4.46
C LEU A 149 7.73 -12.65 4.91
N ILE A 150 8.15 -12.88 6.15
CA ILE A 150 8.10 -14.18 6.79
C ILE A 150 6.79 -14.28 7.56
N THR A 151 5.93 -15.21 7.16
CA THR A 151 4.61 -15.44 7.79
C THR A 151 4.55 -16.71 8.63
N ASP A 152 5.52 -17.62 8.47
CA ASP A 152 5.59 -18.86 9.24
C ASP A 152 6.18 -18.62 10.63
N LEU A 153 5.42 -18.95 11.69
CA LEU A 153 5.80 -18.71 13.09
C LEU A 153 7.15 -19.31 13.48
N ALA A 154 7.48 -20.51 13.00
CA ALA A 154 8.75 -21.15 13.32
C ALA A 154 9.93 -20.42 12.66
N LYS A 155 9.75 -19.95 11.42
CA LYS A 155 10.74 -19.10 10.73
C LYS A 155 10.87 -17.71 11.37
N ILE A 156 9.78 -17.14 11.87
CA ILE A 156 9.82 -15.86 12.61
C ILE A 156 10.61 -16.01 13.91
N ALA A 157 10.42 -17.11 14.65
CA ALA A 157 11.21 -17.39 15.85
C ALA A 157 12.71 -17.52 15.52
N ALA A 158 13.04 -18.28 14.47
CA ALA A 158 14.43 -18.41 14.02
C ALA A 158 15.04 -17.06 13.55
N TYR A 159 14.26 -16.21 12.89
CA TYR A 159 14.66 -14.86 12.51
C TYR A 159 14.95 -13.99 13.73
N ARG A 160 14.04 -13.99 14.73
CA ARG A 160 14.22 -13.27 15.98
C ARG A 160 15.52 -13.66 16.68
N ASP A 161 15.87 -14.94 16.70
CA ASP A 161 17.08 -15.44 17.37
C ASP A 161 18.39 -14.90 16.76
N GLN A 162 18.36 -14.34 15.55
CA GLN A 162 19.50 -13.66 14.93
C GLN A 162 19.78 -12.28 15.56
N PHE A 163 18.83 -11.71 16.30
CA PHE A 163 18.94 -10.38 16.90
C PHE A 163 19.04 -10.44 18.42
N GLY A 164 20.12 -9.87 18.97
CA GLY A 164 20.35 -9.74 20.41
C GLY A 164 20.14 -8.32 20.97
N ALA A 165 19.48 -7.43 20.21
CA ALA A 165 19.38 -6.01 20.57
C ALA A 165 18.06 -5.69 21.27
N ARG A 166 18.14 -5.02 22.44
CA ARG A 166 16.96 -4.57 23.21
C ARG A 166 16.20 -3.43 22.53
N GLU A 167 16.83 -2.75 21.58
CA GLU A 167 16.26 -1.63 20.84
C GLU A 167 15.32 -2.09 19.72
N LEU A 168 15.33 -3.38 19.35
CA LEU A 168 14.54 -3.94 18.26
C LEU A 168 13.23 -4.56 18.76
N HIS A 169 12.13 -4.12 18.15
CA HIS A 169 10.79 -4.64 18.38
C HIS A 169 10.28 -5.23 17.06
N LEU A 170 10.23 -6.56 17.00
CA LEU A 170 9.66 -7.26 15.84
C LEU A 170 8.14 -7.26 15.93
N ILE A 171 7.49 -6.83 14.86
CA ILE A 171 6.05 -6.87 14.70
C ILE A 171 5.73 -8.02 13.74
N GLU A 172 4.97 -8.99 14.23
CA GLU A 172 4.45 -10.07 13.39
C GLU A 172 3.46 -9.48 12.37
N ASN A 173 3.52 -9.98 11.14
CA ASN A 173 2.76 -9.51 9.97
C ASN A 173 3.26 -8.18 9.39
N GLU A 174 2.53 -7.72 8.39
CA GLU A 174 2.84 -6.50 7.65
C GLU A 174 2.33 -5.25 8.37
N TRP A 175 3.01 -4.13 8.14
CA TRP A 175 2.61 -2.82 8.64
C TRP A 175 1.16 -2.48 8.25
N GLY A 176 0.34 -2.14 9.26
CA GLY A 176 -1.03 -1.68 9.03
C GLY A 176 -2.06 -2.78 8.75
N GLN A 177 -1.70 -4.06 8.87
CA GLN A 177 -2.65 -5.17 8.68
C GLN A 177 -3.10 -5.79 10.00
N PRO A 178 -4.39 -5.75 10.35
CA PRO A 178 -4.92 -6.51 11.48
C PRO A 178 -4.90 -8.02 11.18
N VAL A 179 -4.74 -8.82 12.23
CA VAL A 179 -4.70 -10.30 12.17
C VAL A 179 -5.95 -10.84 11.48
N GLY A 180 -5.78 -11.62 10.41
CA GLY A 180 -6.86 -12.32 9.70
C GLY A 180 -7.42 -11.60 8.47
N ALA A 181 -6.88 -10.44 8.09
CA ALA A 181 -7.13 -9.86 6.77
C ALA A 181 -6.24 -10.54 5.70
N PRO A 182 -6.76 -10.86 4.50
CA PRO A 182 -5.91 -11.30 3.40
C PRO A 182 -4.88 -10.21 3.09
N LEU A 183 -3.63 -10.61 2.85
CA LEU A 183 -2.56 -9.70 2.47
C LEU A 183 -3.04 -8.84 1.28
N PRO A 184 -3.24 -7.50 1.41
CA PRO A 184 -3.18 -6.64 0.25
C PRO A 184 -1.86 -6.94 -0.46
N PHE A 185 -1.93 -7.20 -1.75
CA PHE A 185 -0.77 -7.31 -2.63
C PHE A 185 -0.05 -5.95 -2.60
N LEU A 186 0.80 -5.73 -1.61
CA LEU A 186 1.46 -4.46 -1.34
C LEU A 186 2.96 -4.73 -1.17
N GLY A 187 3.70 -4.65 -2.28
CA GLY A 187 5.16 -4.59 -2.19
C GLY A 187 5.97 -5.56 -3.05
N GLU A 188 5.42 -6.19 -4.10
CA GLU A 188 6.33 -6.57 -5.19
C GLU A 188 6.76 -5.29 -5.91
N VAL A 189 8.08 -5.06 -5.98
CA VAL A 189 8.67 -4.14 -6.95
C VAL A 189 8.28 -4.67 -8.32
N LEU A 190 7.23 -4.12 -8.91
CA LEU A 190 6.87 -4.40 -10.29
C LEU A 190 8.01 -3.86 -11.16
N THR A 191 8.97 -4.71 -11.50
CA THR A 191 9.78 -4.50 -12.69
C THR A 191 8.80 -4.36 -13.86
N PRO A 192 8.97 -3.40 -14.77
CA PRO A 192 8.15 -3.35 -15.96
C PRO A 192 8.38 -4.66 -16.72
N VAL A 193 7.44 -5.60 -16.59
CA VAL A 193 7.29 -6.63 -17.61
C VAL A 193 6.76 -5.85 -18.81
N ASP A 194 7.39 -5.96 -19.96
CA ASP A 194 6.80 -5.56 -21.22
C ASP A 194 5.56 -6.43 -21.41
N VAL A 195 4.44 -5.97 -20.87
CA VAL A 195 3.21 -6.74 -20.89
C VAL A 195 2.60 -6.58 -22.26
N GLY A 196 2.84 -7.57 -23.12
CA GLY A 196 1.95 -7.84 -24.24
C GLY A 196 0.51 -7.90 -23.73
N SER A 197 -0.41 -7.30 -24.50
CA SER A 197 -1.85 -7.14 -24.23
C SER A 197 -2.43 -8.07 -23.14
N ILE A 198 -2.44 -7.64 -21.87
CA ILE A 198 -3.33 -8.26 -20.88
C ILE A 198 -4.74 -7.88 -21.31
N TYR A 199 -5.52 -8.88 -21.69
CA TYR A 199 -6.95 -8.72 -21.94
C TYR A 199 -7.65 -8.55 -20.59
N PRO A 200 -8.58 -7.57 -20.46
CA PRO A 200 -9.32 -7.38 -19.22
C PRO A 200 -10.16 -8.62 -18.88
N PRO A 201 -10.53 -8.85 -17.61
CA PRO A 201 -11.41 -9.94 -17.24
C PRO A 201 -12.75 -9.75 -17.94
N MET A 202 -13.06 -10.68 -18.84
CA MET A 202 -14.29 -10.69 -19.61
C MET A 202 -15.27 -11.67 -18.97
N PHE A 203 -16.47 -11.17 -18.72
CA PHE A 203 -17.56 -11.97 -18.24
C PHE A 203 -18.50 -12.28 -19.40
N SER A 204 -18.70 -13.57 -19.66
CA SER A 204 -19.58 -14.08 -20.72
C SER A 204 -20.71 -14.89 -20.11
N ALA A 205 -21.89 -14.81 -20.69
CA ALA A 205 -23.03 -15.64 -20.38
C ALA A 205 -23.77 -15.76 -21.69
N ILE A 206 -23.70 -16.98 -22.21
CA ILE A 206 -24.28 -17.35 -23.49
C ILE A 206 -25.66 -17.91 -23.17
N ASP A 207 -26.70 -17.45 -23.87
CA ASP A 207 -27.98 -18.16 -23.87
C ASP A 207 -27.79 -19.47 -24.64
N PRO A 208 -27.95 -20.64 -24.01
CA PRO A 208 -27.83 -21.92 -24.70
C PRO A 208 -28.87 -22.10 -25.82
N ASP A 209 -29.99 -21.38 -25.78
CA ASP A 209 -31.06 -21.45 -26.77
C ASP A 209 -30.86 -20.46 -27.94
N ASN A 210 -30.01 -19.45 -27.75
CA ASN A 210 -29.71 -18.43 -28.75
C ASN A 210 -28.30 -17.84 -28.53
N SER A 211 -27.31 -18.37 -29.26
CA SER A 211 -25.91 -17.92 -29.16
C SER A 211 -25.68 -16.45 -29.56
N ASN A 212 -26.70 -15.77 -30.09
CA ASN A 212 -26.70 -14.35 -30.43
C ASN A 212 -27.48 -13.50 -29.41
N ASP A 213 -27.96 -14.05 -28.29
CA ASP A 213 -28.66 -13.29 -27.26
C ASP A 213 -27.67 -12.77 -26.21
N TYR A 214 -27.45 -11.46 -26.22
CA TYR A 214 -26.33 -10.78 -25.56
C TYR A 214 -26.68 -10.35 -24.12
N PHE A 215 -27.33 -11.23 -23.37
CA PHE A 215 -28.15 -10.90 -22.19
C PHE A 215 -27.42 -10.14 -21.07
N ILE A 216 -26.11 -10.32 -20.90
CA ILE A 216 -25.35 -9.60 -19.85
C ILE A 216 -25.22 -8.12 -20.16
N ALA A 217 -24.79 -7.76 -21.37
CA ALA A 217 -24.47 -6.37 -21.69
C ALA A 217 -25.72 -5.48 -21.66
N GLU A 218 -26.89 -6.04 -22.00
CA GLU A 218 -28.18 -5.36 -21.92
C GLU A 218 -28.70 -5.15 -20.50
N ASN A 219 -28.42 -6.08 -19.57
CA ASN A 219 -29.17 -6.18 -18.33
C ASN A 219 -28.33 -6.08 -17.04
N VAL A 220 -27.03 -5.76 -17.08
CA VAL A 220 -26.30 -5.55 -15.81
C VAL A 220 -26.81 -4.33 -15.04
N ALA A 221 -27.32 -3.32 -15.75
CA ALA A 221 -28.05 -2.21 -15.15
C ALA A 221 -29.45 -2.61 -14.61
N ASN A 222 -29.87 -3.86 -14.78
CA ASN A 222 -31.14 -4.37 -14.31
C ASN A 222 -30.95 -5.20 -13.03
N PRO A 223 -31.12 -4.61 -11.82
CA PRO A 223 -30.89 -5.30 -10.56
C PRO A 223 -31.81 -6.50 -10.32
N THR A 224 -32.89 -6.65 -11.10
CA THR A 224 -33.89 -7.72 -10.92
C THR A 224 -33.41 -9.10 -11.36
N ILE A 225 -32.36 -9.18 -12.16
CA ILE A 225 -31.84 -10.48 -12.65
C ILE A 225 -30.90 -11.16 -11.64
N TYR A 226 -30.43 -10.39 -10.65
CA TYR A 226 -29.45 -10.83 -9.68
C TYR A 226 -30.12 -11.22 -8.37
N GLU A 227 -29.83 -12.44 -7.89
CA GLU A 227 -30.09 -12.81 -6.49
C GLU A 227 -29.26 -11.92 -5.57
N TYR A 228 -28.00 -11.69 -5.96
CA TYR A 228 -27.14 -10.63 -5.43
C TYR A 228 -26.06 -10.23 -6.44
N PHE A 229 -25.61 -8.98 -6.32
CA PHE A 229 -24.41 -8.48 -6.97
C PHE A 229 -23.61 -7.79 -5.88
N LYS A 230 -22.46 -8.36 -5.49
CA LYS A 230 -21.63 -7.82 -4.43
C LYS A 230 -20.29 -7.30 -4.96
N VAL A 231 -19.85 -6.20 -4.37
CA VAL A 231 -18.49 -5.67 -4.48
C VAL A 231 -17.93 -5.63 -3.07
N ASP A 232 -16.81 -6.31 -2.83
CA ASP A 232 -16.16 -6.46 -1.52
C ASP A 232 -17.13 -6.90 -0.41
N GLY A 233 -18.06 -7.80 -0.77
CA GLY A 233 -19.08 -8.33 0.14
C GLY A 233 -20.30 -7.43 0.38
N ILE A 234 -20.34 -6.22 -0.19
CA ILE A 234 -21.48 -5.30 -0.10
C ILE A 234 -22.39 -5.51 -1.31
N ASP A 235 -23.68 -5.76 -1.11
CA ASP A 235 -24.66 -5.83 -2.20
C ASP A 235 -24.85 -4.42 -2.81
N VAL A 236 -24.52 -4.30 -4.08
CA VAL A 236 -24.51 -3.05 -4.83
C VAL A 236 -25.62 -2.96 -5.87
N ARG A 237 -26.59 -3.89 -5.89
CA ARG A 237 -27.68 -3.88 -6.89
C ARG A 237 -28.43 -2.56 -6.96
N ASN A 238 -28.64 -1.88 -5.84
CA ASN A 238 -29.29 -0.56 -5.78
C ASN A 238 -28.39 0.61 -6.17
N LYS A 239 -27.09 0.36 -6.41
CA LYS A 239 -26.08 1.35 -6.77
C LYS A 239 -25.68 1.28 -8.25
N ILE A 240 -26.14 0.28 -8.99
CA ILE A 240 -25.86 0.16 -10.42
C ILE A 240 -26.68 1.21 -11.18
N SER A 241 -26.03 2.02 -12.00
CA SER A 241 -26.65 3.09 -12.77
C SER A 241 -25.94 3.31 -14.11
N GLY A 242 -26.66 3.79 -15.13
CA GLY A 242 -26.11 4.08 -16.46
C GLY A 242 -26.74 3.26 -17.59
N ALA A 243 -26.47 3.67 -18.83
CA ALA A 243 -27.03 3.05 -20.04
C ALA A 243 -26.13 1.93 -20.58
N TYR A 244 -26.71 1.14 -21.49
CA TYR A 244 -26.22 0.01 -22.29
C TYR A 244 -24.69 -0.18 -22.48
N ASN A 245 -23.91 0.91 -22.58
CA ASN A 245 -22.46 0.86 -22.85
C ASN A 245 -21.57 1.57 -21.82
N TYR A 246 -22.15 2.16 -20.76
CA TYR A 246 -21.43 3.01 -19.80
C TYR A 246 -22.04 2.94 -18.40
N GLY A 247 -22.40 1.74 -17.95
CA GLY A 247 -22.86 1.51 -16.58
C GLY A 247 -21.77 1.82 -15.56
N PHE A 248 -22.16 2.13 -14.33
CA PHE A 248 -21.27 2.32 -13.21
C PHE A 248 -21.93 1.90 -11.91
N ILE A 249 -21.11 1.60 -10.91
CA ILE A 249 -21.58 1.27 -9.57
C ILE A 249 -21.28 2.49 -8.69
N ALA A 250 -22.33 3.15 -8.19
CA ALA A 250 -22.18 4.31 -7.32
C ALA A 250 -21.35 3.95 -6.07
N ASP A 251 -20.57 4.91 -5.58
CA ASP A 251 -19.63 4.75 -4.46
C ASP A 251 -18.46 3.78 -4.72
N THR A 252 -18.24 3.39 -5.98
CA THR A 252 -17.05 2.64 -6.42
C THR A 252 -16.44 3.32 -7.64
N ASP A 253 -15.21 2.96 -7.98
CA ASP A 253 -14.52 3.34 -9.22
C ASP A 253 -14.82 2.38 -10.39
N ILE A 254 -15.74 1.44 -10.18
CA ILE A 254 -16.10 0.39 -11.12
C ILE A 254 -17.05 0.91 -12.20
N LYS A 255 -16.67 0.67 -13.45
CA LYS A 255 -17.45 0.93 -14.66
C LYS A 255 -17.69 -0.34 -15.44
N LEU A 256 -18.90 -0.44 -15.96
CA LEU A 256 -19.41 -1.59 -16.67
C LEU A 256 -19.52 -1.18 -18.13
N VAL A 257 -18.77 -1.85 -18.99
CA VAL A 257 -18.69 -1.52 -20.42
C VAL A 257 -18.96 -2.79 -21.21
N GLN A 258 -19.79 -2.68 -22.23
CA GLN A 258 -19.93 -3.74 -23.23
C GLN A 258 -18.66 -3.78 -24.07
N GLY A 259 -17.95 -4.90 -24.05
CA GLY A 259 -16.88 -5.15 -24.99
C GLY A 259 -17.45 -5.80 -26.25
N ARG A 260 -17.11 -5.25 -27.42
CA ARG A 260 -17.43 -5.84 -28.72
C ARG A 260 -16.20 -5.77 -29.59
N ASP A 261 -15.32 -6.76 -29.49
CA ASP A 261 -14.25 -6.93 -30.46
C ASP A 261 -14.69 -7.88 -31.56
N GLY A 262 -14.74 -7.35 -32.79
CA GLY A 262 -13.97 -7.84 -33.94
C GLY A 262 -14.05 -9.30 -34.41
N PHE A 263 -14.77 -10.20 -33.75
CA PHE A 263 -15.04 -11.55 -34.24
C PHE A 263 -16.45 -11.57 -34.80
N GLU A 264 -16.55 -11.64 -36.11
CA GLU A 264 -17.80 -12.01 -36.77
C GLU A 264 -18.18 -13.42 -36.31
N GLY A 265 -19.07 -13.49 -35.34
CA GLY A 265 -19.66 -14.73 -34.82
C GLY A 265 -19.15 -15.08 -33.43
N GLU A 266 -20.11 -15.23 -32.51
CA GLU A 266 -20.00 -15.88 -31.20
C GLU A 266 -19.55 -14.99 -30.02
N GLY A 267 -20.55 -14.44 -29.30
CA GLY A 267 -20.41 -14.02 -27.90
C GLY A 267 -20.26 -12.51 -27.66
N GLY A 268 -21.17 -11.93 -26.87
CA GLY A 268 -21.00 -10.61 -26.26
C GLY A 268 -20.54 -10.74 -24.81
N TYR A 269 -19.62 -9.89 -24.37
CA TYR A 269 -19.04 -9.93 -23.03
C TYR A 269 -19.25 -8.60 -22.31
N MET A 270 -19.50 -8.69 -21.01
CA MET A 270 -19.36 -7.55 -20.13
C MET A 270 -17.90 -7.45 -19.71
N CYS A 271 -17.34 -6.27 -19.89
CA CYS A 271 -16.05 -5.92 -19.35
C CYS A 271 -16.24 -4.98 -18.15
N VAL A 272 -15.59 -5.31 -17.05
CA VAL A 272 -15.59 -4.47 -15.85
C VAL A 272 -14.24 -3.75 -15.79
N PHE A 273 -14.28 -2.43 -15.73
CA PHE A 273 -13.09 -1.58 -15.75
C PHE A 273 -13.08 -0.64 -14.56
N GLU A 274 -11.92 -0.42 -13.99
CA GLU A 274 -11.65 0.74 -13.16
C GLU A 274 -11.35 1.95 -14.06
N LEU A 275 -11.83 3.15 -13.70
CA LEU A 275 -11.48 4.37 -14.41
C LEU A 275 -10.43 5.20 -13.67
N GLU A 276 -9.46 5.72 -14.44
CA GLU A 276 -8.67 6.88 -14.02
C GLU A 276 -8.88 8.01 -15.03
N ASN A 277 -9.31 9.18 -14.56
CA ASN A 277 -9.52 10.38 -15.39
C ASN A 277 -10.40 10.17 -16.63
N GLY A 278 -11.45 9.34 -16.53
CA GLY A 278 -12.41 9.11 -17.61
C GLY A 278 -11.88 8.25 -18.76
N ARG A 279 -10.74 7.57 -18.60
CA ARG A 279 -10.20 6.61 -19.56
C ARG A 279 -10.22 5.21 -18.94
N VAL A 280 -10.61 4.24 -19.76
CA VAL A 280 -10.60 2.81 -19.42
C VAL A 280 -9.16 2.41 -19.06
N LYS A 281 -8.92 1.92 -17.84
CA LYS A 281 -7.65 1.25 -17.51
C LYS A 281 -7.58 -0.04 -18.33
N THR A 282 -6.90 0.01 -19.46
CA THR A 282 -6.39 -1.20 -20.12
C THR A 282 -5.33 -1.73 -19.17
N TYR A 283 -5.56 -2.92 -18.59
CA TYR A 283 -4.77 -3.52 -17.50
C TYR A 283 -3.27 -3.25 -17.61
N ILE A 284 -2.84 -2.17 -16.99
CA ILE A 284 -1.45 -1.85 -16.69
C ILE A 284 -1.51 -1.17 -15.32
N GLN A 285 -0.92 -1.84 -14.33
CA GLN A 285 -0.55 -1.31 -13.01
C GLN A 285 -1.66 -1.13 -11.94
N GLY A 286 -1.96 -2.23 -11.25
CA GLY A 286 -1.92 -2.29 -9.78
C GLY A 286 -2.66 -1.22 -8.96
N LYS A 287 -3.98 -1.10 -9.11
CA LYS A 287 -4.94 -0.55 -8.11
C LYS A 287 -6.32 -1.20 -8.29
N PRO A 288 -7.25 -1.00 -7.32
CA PRO A 288 -7.55 -1.91 -6.21
C PRO A 288 -8.25 -3.21 -6.65
N ASN A 289 -7.86 -4.32 -6.03
CA ASN A 289 -8.53 -5.61 -6.19
C ASN A 289 -9.94 -5.56 -5.59
N HIS A 290 -10.95 -5.26 -6.39
CA HIS A 290 -12.34 -5.42 -5.95
C HIS A 290 -12.73 -6.89 -6.11
N LEU A 291 -13.23 -7.50 -5.04
CA LEU A 291 -13.84 -8.81 -5.12
C LEU A 291 -15.27 -8.66 -5.61
N ILE A 292 -15.53 -9.10 -6.84
CA ILE A 292 -16.88 -9.16 -7.38
C ILE A 292 -17.45 -10.56 -7.15
N GLU A 293 -18.64 -10.62 -6.56
CA GLU A 293 -19.40 -11.86 -6.38
C GLU A 293 -20.83 -11.67 -6.92
N ILE A 294 -21.21 -12.49 -7.90
CA ILE A 294 -22.51 -12.36 -8.57
C ILE A 294 -23.23 -13.70 -8.52
N LYS A 295 -24.54 -13.66 -8.32
CA LYS A 295 -25.42 -14.81 -8.49
C LYS A 295 -26.72 -14.39 -9.16
N TYR A 296 -27.10 -15.10 -10.21
CA TYR A 296 -28.39 -14.92 -10.88
C TYR A 296 -29.52 -15.55 -10.08
N ILE A 297 -30.72 -14.97 -10.19
CA ILE A 297 -31.91 -15.66 -9.71
C ILE A 297 -32.16 -16.93 -10.55
N PRO A 298 -32.78 -17.98 -10.00
CA PRO A 298 -32.90 -19.29 -10.64
C PRO A 298 -33.55 -19.26 -12.03
N GLU A 299 -34.47 -18.33 -12.29
CA GLU A 299 -35.12 -18.15 -13.59
C GLU A 299 -34.13 -17.79 -14.72
N PHE A 300 -32.99 -17.20 -14.36
CA PHE A 300 -31.89 -16.85 -15.26
C PHE A 300 -30.67 -17.79 -15.10
N SER A 301 -30.84 -18.95 -14.46
CA SER A 301 -29.77 -19.97 -14.31
C SER A 301 -29.45 -20.74 -15.61
N LYS A 302 -30.31 -20.63 -16.64
CA LYS A 302 -30.07 -21.24 -17.95
C LYS A 302 -28.90 -20.60 -18.71
N TYR A 303 -28.66 -19.30 -18.45
CA TYR A 303 -27.48 -18.61 -18.93
C TYR A 303 -26.29 -19.24 -18.21
N LYS A 304 -25.27 -19.69 -18.94
CA LYS A 304 -24.07 -20.31 -18.36
C LYS A 304 -23.02 -19.24 -18.18
N PRO A 305 -22.94 -18.59 -17.01
CA PRO A 305 -21.98 -17.53 -16.84
C PRO A 305 -20.59 -18.12 -16.65
N GLU A 306 -19.69 -17.73 -17.53
CA GLU A 306 -18.33 -18.23 -17.61
C GLU A 306 -17.37 -17.03 -17.61
N VAL A 307 -16.20 -17.23 -17.00
CA VAL A 307 -15.13 -16.23 -17.04
C VAL A 307 -14.28 -16.54 -18.27
N SER A 308 -14.35 -15.70 -19.30
CA SER A 308 -13.71 -15.95 -20.58
C SER A 308 -12.36 -15.24 -20.69
N SER A 309 -11.33 -15.72 -19.97
CA SER A 309 -9.93 -15.41 -20.33
C SER A 309 -8.95 -16.39 -19.67
N GLN A 310 -7.81 -16.63 -20.34
CA GLN A 310 -6.73 -17.52 -19.88
C GLN A 310 -5.98 -17.02 -18.64
N ASP A 311 -6.20 -15.77 -18.21
CA ASP A 311 -5.48 -15.13 -17.09
C ASP A 311 -6.38 -14.65 -15.94
N SER A 312 -7.69 -14.94 -15.99
CA SER A 312 -8.62 -14.50 -14.94
C SER A 312 -8.62 -15.44 -13.74
N THR A 313 -8.40 -14.89 -12.54
CA THR A 313 -8.48 -15.57 -11.24
C THR A 313 -9.94 -15.84 -10.79
N GLY A 314 -10.84 -16.06 -11.74
CA GLY A 314 -12.26 -16.26 -11.47
C GLY A 314 -12.59 -17.71 -11.11
N SER A 315 -13.56 -17.92 -10.23
CA SER A 315 -14.05 -19.24 -9.82
C SER A 315 -15.57 -19.28 -9.75
N VAL A 316 -16.16 -20.40 -10.16
CA VAL A 316 -17.59 -20.70 -9.96
C VAL A 316 -17.76 -21.53 -8.70
N ASN A 317 -18.58 -21.06 -7.77
CA ASN A 317 -18.88 -21.74 -6.52
C ASN A 317 -19.96 -22.82 -6.73
N SER A 318 -20.04 -23.76 -5.78
CA SER A 318 -21.03 -24.85 -5.81
C SER A 318 -22.48 -24.39 -5.73
N ASP A 319 -22.73 -23.16 -5.26
CA ASP A 319 -24.07 -22.55 -5.20
C ASP A 319 -24.45 -21.83 -6.51
N GLY A 320 -23.60 -21.92 -7.55
CA GLY A 320 -23.80 -21.26 -8.85
C GLY A 320 -23.39 -19.78 -8.86
N SER A 321 -22.85 -19.26 -7.75
CA SER A 321 -22.29 -17.92 -7.74
C SER A 321 -20.90 -17.88 -8.36
N ILE A 322 -20.51 -16.70 -8.83
CA ILE A 322 -19.25 -16.49 -9.53
C ILE A 322 -18.48 -15.43 -8.81
N ARG A 323 -17.20 -15.68 -8.63
CA ARG A 323 -16.29 -14.81 -7.92
C ARG A 323 -15.10 -14.49 -8.81
N PHE A 324 -14.74 -13.22 -8.92
CA PHE A 324 -13.53 -12.80 -9.62
C PHE A 324 -12.99 -11.52 -9.01
N TYR A 325 -11.69 -11.29 -9.22
CA TYR A 325 -11.01 -10.08 -8.79
C TYR A 325 -10.85 -9.18 -10.02
N ILE A 326 -11.13 -7.89 -9.86
CA ILE A 326 -10.82 -6.85 -10.84
C ILE A 326 -9.80 -5.89 -10.28
#